data_AF-A0A6S7IE96-F1
#
_entry.id   AF-A0A6S7IE96-F1
#
_cell.length_a   1.000
_cell.length_b   1.000
_cell.length_c   1.000
_cell.angle_alpha   90.00
_cell.angle_beta   90.00
_cell.angle_gamma   90.00
#
_symmetry.space_group_name_H-M   'P 1'
#
loop_
_entity.id
_entity.type
_entity.pdbx_description
1 polymer ?
#
loop_
_entity_poly.entity_id
_entity_poly.type
_entity_poly.pdbx_seq_one_letter_code
_entity_poly.pdbx_strand_id
1 'polypeptide(L)'
;MQSIAIYNTAQPQSTFYLFPDEIAGVQQATVQFIEDAAANDDEDFHYVLVPFNDPDVGPVLTTDDPEVAKQTVNSLRAHDGGDCAELGMSGLYLALLNSLPNSDVYHFTDAAAKDAHLVFSVISIALQRNCRIYLFISGHCGSRRRRSLTEREVYEKLASATGGQLIEYSKSNIDEAIKLIRPANISAEGNSSLSEEVSLLSVEVNANNVTTKSYNVQSDSTITSITAVLSAGGSTNIKVVPPQDGNGTINTISQTATFYSVRVIMPTAGVWKFTITATGPFTLQVKAQSTLAFTTSLEKEEYSSTFQKFLVPISGNPIKGTSLYVTVEPTEDALQANRNIMGYLIDTAGNRLESFELEQGQEFYSNSYFGLVKLNHDAFKIMYFGYSKNGETIQRLLSRVIRPQEFEVEISVQNNSLSLTPNETTSIIVLLKNHGSNTTFSILVSDDKSFVASFSPKIVTVRSNDSVDIHIDFFAPANTNDSTTTSVSVSASIQSASTVDLANFLSFEVSVFSKKFRFINETEVTSKLDLSSFLTPSDDDSDDESDGGLPTYGIILIVIGGVAILLCSVVVIFKVLNHCQKPVGKV
;
A
#
# COMPACT_ATOMS: atom_id res chain seq x y z
N MET A 1 5.83 -14.07 0.82
CA MET A 1 5.17 -12.75 0.71
C MET A 1 4.64 -12.58 -0.73
N GLN A 2 3.86 -11.51 -1.03
CA GLN A 2 3.35 -11.12 -2.38
C GLN A 2 2.36 -12.08 -3.09
N SER A 3 1.44 -11.57 -3.94
CA SER A 3 0.57 -12.37 -4.88
C SER A 3 -0.22 -11.47 -5.89
N ILE A 4 -0.91 -12.02 -6.94
CA ILE A 4 -1.67 -11.30 -8.03
C ILE A 4 -2.97 -12.04 -8.52
N ALA A 5 -3.87 -11.44 -9.35
CA ALA A 5 -5.02 -12.04 -10.11
C ALA A 5 -5.37 -11.54 -11.57
N ILE A 6 -6.63 -11.71 -12.08
CA ILE A 6 -7.09 -12.48 -13.29
C ILE A 6 -8.32 -11.95 -14.11
N TYR A 7 -8.55 -12.34 -15.40
CA TYR A 7 -9.88 -12.34 -16.13
C TYR A 7 -9.99 -13.17 -17.47
N ASN A 8 -11.17 -13.61 -18.01
CA ASN A 8 -11.37 -14.49 -19.23
C ASN A 8 -12.25 -13.86 -20.39
N THR A 9 -12.92 -14.66 -21.23
CA THR A 9 -13.30 -14.39 -22.65
C THR A 9 -14.73 -14.92 -23.01
N ALA A 10 -15.42 -14.68 -24.15
CA ALA A 10 -15.33 -13.71 -25.27
C ALA A 10 -16.56 -13.79 -26.25
N GLN A 11 -16.86 -12.67 -26.95
CA GLN A 11 -17.49 -12.55 -28.31
C GLN A 11 -18.99 -12.94 -28.51
N PRO A 12 -19.71 -12.43 -29.57
CA PRO A 12 -19.17 -11.78 -30.79
C PRO A 12 -19.79 -10.44 -31.30
N GLN A 13 -19.00 -9.77 -32.18
CA GLN A 13 -19.33 -8.71 -33.18
C GLN A 13 -19.01 -7.23 -32.86
N SER A 14 -18.53 -6.52 -33.90
CA SER A 14 -18.37 -5.05 -34.05
C SER A 14 -17.24 -4.27 -33.32
N THR A 15 -15.99 -4.58 -33.68
CA THR A 15 -14.99 -3.55 -34.08
C THR A 15 -14.56 -2.45 -33.07
N PHE A 16 -14.22 -2.81 -31.83
CA PHE A 16 -13.03 -2.25 -31.15
C PHE A 16 -12.39 -3.39 -30.35
N TYR A 17 -11.29 -3.95 -30.86
CA TYR A 17 -10.84 -5.29 -30.46
C TYR A 17 -9.92 -5.29 -29.24
N LEU A 18 -10.50 -5.57 -28.06
CA LEU A 18 -9.86 -6.42 -27.07
C LEU A 18 -9.59 -7.80 -27.70
N PHE A 19 -8.38 -8.33 -27.52
CA PHE A 19 -8.05 -9.70 -27.92
C PHE A 19 -8.29 -10.66 -26.73
N PRO A 20 -8.91 -11.83 -26.94
CA PRO A 20 -9.10 -12.85 -25.90
C PRO A 20 -7.82 -13.32 -25.19
N ASP A 21 -6.65 -13.07 -25.79
CA ASP A 21 -5.38 -13.68 -25.39
C ASP A 21 -4.73 -13.00 -24.18
N GLU A 22 -4.81 -11.66 -24.07
CA GLU A 22 -4.24 -10.95 -22.91
C GLU A 22 -4.86 -11.45 -21.61
N ILE A 23 -6.18 -11.49 -21.62
CA ILE A 23 -6.95 -11.69 -20.42
C ILE A 23 -6.75 -13.14 -19.92
N ALA A 24 -6.76 -14.10 -20.85
CA ALA A 24 -6.30 -15.48 -20.63
C ALA A 24 -4.88 -15.56 -20.03
N GLY A 25 -3.96 -14.73 -20.51
CA GLY A 25 -2.62 -14.57 -19.93
C GLY A 25 -2.66 -14.11 -18.48
N VAL A 26 -3.40 -13.04 -18.16
CA VAL A 26 -3.61 -12.59 -16.77
C VAL A 26 -4.19 -13.72 -15.91
N GLN A 27 -5.03 -14.61 -16.47
CA GLN A 27 -5.46 -15.82 -15.74
C GLN A 27 -4.31 -16.78 -15.45
N GLN A 28 -3.57 -17.17 -16.47
CA GLN A 28 -2.50 -18.15 -16.31
C GLN A 28 -1.44 -17.66 -15.31
N ALA A 29 -1.10 -16.37 -15.37
CA ALA A 29 -0.20 -15.69 -14.44
C ALA A 29 -0.49 -15.99 -12.97
N THR A 30 -1.77 -15.99 -12.62
CA THR A 30 -2.20 -16.09 -11.23
C THR A 30 -2.72 -17.45 -10.83
N VAL A 31 -3.24 -18.28 -11.73
CA VAL A 31 -3.43 -19.69 -11.36
C VAL A 31 -2.06 -20.23 -10.92
N GLN A 32 -1.01 -19.92 -11.68
CA GLN A 32 0.37 -20.17 -11.25
C GLN A 32 0.75 -19.38 -9.98
N PHE A 33 0.33 -18.11 -9.85
CA PHE A 33 0.58 -17.38 -8.60
C PHE A 33 0.03 -18.15 -7.38
N ILE A 34 -1.29 -18.33 -7.31
CA ILE A 34 -1.98 -18.96 -6.18
C ILE A 34 -1.45 -20.38 -5.95
N GLU A 35 -1.10 -21.11 -7.02
CA GLU A 35 -0.58 -22.48 -6.91
C GLU A 35 0.80 -22.56 -6.26
N ASP A 36 1.82 -21.82 -6.71
CA ASP A 36 3.11 -21.90 -6.00
C ASP A 36 2.97 -21.29 -4.59
N ALA A 37 2.11 -20.30 -4.36
CA ALA A 37 1.89 -19.74 -3.02
C ALA A 37 1.26 -20.75 -2.05
N ALA A 38 0.24 -21.49 -2.49
CA ALA A 38 -0.34 -22.59 -1.74
C ALA A 38 0.58 -23.82 -1.62
N ALA A 39 1.67 -23.88 -2.39
CA ALA A 39 2.73 -24.89 -2.24
C ALA A 39 3.84 -24.47 -1.25
N ASN A 40 3.73 -23.30 -0.63
CA ASN A 40 4.62 -22.82 0.42
C ASN A 40 3.93 -22.95 1.80
N ASP A 41 3.97 -24.15 2.40
CA ASP A 41 3.34 -24.49 3.69
C ASP A 41 3.70 -23.55 4.87
N ASP A 42 4.73 -22.72 4.70
CA ASP A 42 5.26 -21.76 5.66
C ASP A 42 4.56 -20.37 5.63
N GLU A 43 3.63 -20.09 4.71
CA GLU A 43 3.03 -18.76 4.51
C GLU A 43 1.50 -18.74 4.34
N ASP A 44 0.76 -18.30 5.38
CA ASP A 44 -0.68 -18.04 5.32
C ASP A 44 -1.00 -16.84 4.40
N PHE A 45 -1.73 -17.04 3.30
CA PHE A 45 -2.05 -16.00 2.31
C PHE A 45 -3.47 -15.45 2.44
N HIS A 46 -3.60 -14.11 2.46
CA HIS A 46 -4.88 -13.42 2.33
C HIS A 46 -5.08 -12.93 0.88
N TYR A 47 -6.13 -13.40 0.22
CA TYR A 47 -6.49 -13.17 -1.19
C TYR A 47 -7.61 -12.13 -1.28
N VAL A 48 -7.37 -11.01 -1.97
CA VAL A 48 -8.36 -9.97 -2.25
C VAL A 48 -8.42 -9.70 -3.75
N LEU A 49 -9.57 -9.94 -4.37
CA LEU A 49 -9.79 -9.71 -5.80
C LEU A 49 -10.89 -8.67 -6.00
N VAL A 50 -10.58 -7.57 -6.71
CA VAL A 50 -11.56 -6.53 -7.05
C VAL A 50 -11.71 -6.40 -8.57
N PRO A 51 -12.79 -6.92 -9.16
CA PRO A 51 -13.16 -6.59 -10.53
C PRO A 51 -13.67 -5.15 -10.67
N PHE A 52 -13.44 -4.51 -11.82
CA PHE A 52 -13.92 -3.16 -12.15
C PHE A 52 -14.16 -3.00 -13.65
N ASN A 53 -15.33 -2.50 -14.02
CA ASN A 53 -15.72 -2.11 -15.38
C ASN A 53 -16.50 -0.79 -15.28
N ASP A 54 -16.75 -0.11 -16.39
CA ASP A 54 -17.84 0.85 -16.45
C ASP A 54 -19.17 0.11 -16.70
N PRO A 55 -20.26 0.39 -15.95
CA PRO A 55 -20.37 1.31 -14.82
C PRO A 55 -20.17 0.65 -13.43
N ASP A 56 -19.81 -0.64 -13.37
CA ASP A 56 -19.88 -1.48 -12.16
C ASP A 56 -18.50 -1.89 -11.59
N VAL A 57 -18.33 -1.67 -10.28
CA VAL A 57 -17.14 -2.05 -9.51
C VAL A 57 -17.48 -3.12 -8.48
N GLY A 58 -16.68 -4.18 -8.41
CA GLY A 58 -16.94 -5.35 -7.58
C GLY A 58 -17.84 -6.39 -8.26
N PRO A 59 -18.36 -7.37 -7.49
CA PRO A 59 -18.16 -7.55 -6.06
C PRO A 59 -16.70 -7.90 -5.71
N VAL A 60 -16.23 -7.43 -4.55
CA VAL A 60 -14.93 -7.84 -4.00
C VAL A 60 -15.01 -9.27 -3.45
N LEU A 61 -13.99 -10.09 -3.74
CA LEU A 61 -13.70 -11.30 -2.99
C LEU A 61 -12.64 -10.97 -1.93
N THR A 62 -12.84 -11.46 -0.71
CA THR A 62 -11.81 -11.62 0.33
C THR A 62 -11.83 -13.07 0.80
N THR A 63 -10.73 -13.79 0.76
CA THR A 63 -10.63 -15.18 1.22
C THR A 63 -9.19 -15.54 1.60
N ASP A 64 -9.02 -16.57 2.43
CA ASP A 64 -7.72 -17.19 2.70
C ASP A 64 -7.58 -18.54 1.97
N ASP A 65 -8.64 -18.99 1.28
CA ASP A 65 -8.70 -20.29 0.58
C ASP A 65 -8.20 -20.15 -0.87
N PRO A 66 -7.08 -20.81 -1.24
CA PRO A 66 -6.51 -20.72 -2.59
C PRO A 66 -7.39 -21.37 -3.67
N GLU A 67 -8.25 -22.33 -3.34
CA GLU A 67 -9.19 -22.91 -4.29
C GLU A 67 -10.40 -22.00 -4.51
N VAL A 68 -10.90 -21.30 -3.48
CA VAL A 68 -11.93 -20.25 -3.64
C VAL A 68 -11.40 -19.08 -4.45
N ALA A 69 -10.15 -18.68 -4.21
CA ALA A 69 -9.44 -17.72 -5.04
C ALA A 69 -9.40 -18.21 -6.49
N LYS A 70 -8.84 -19.41 -6.76
CA LYS A 70 -8.74 -20.03 -8.11
C LYS A 70 -10.08 -20.33 -8.79
N GLN A 71 -11.17 -20.51 -8.05
CA GLN A 71 -12.49 -20.68 -8.65
C GLN A 71 -13.09 -19.34 -9.09
N THR A 72 -12.99 -18.33 -8.23
CA THR A 72 -13.43 -16.96 -8.55
C THR A 72 -12.67 -16.47 -9.78
N VAL A 73 -11.34 -16.49 -9.71
CA VAL A 73 -10.39 -16.43 -10.83
C VAL A 73 -10.93 -17.02 -12.15
N ASN A 74 -11.22 -18.31 -12.19
CA ASN A 74 -11.56 -18.99 -13.44
C ASN A 74 -13.00 -18.68 -13.92
N SER A 75 -13.82 -18.00 -13.11
CA SER A 75 -15.16 -17.50 -13.46
C SER A 75 -15.17 -16.10 -14.09
N LEU A 76 -14.18 -15.27 -13.79
CA LEU A 76 -14.02 -13.91 -14.33
C LEU A 76 -13.95 -13.96 -15.88
N ARG A 77 -14.73 -13.17 -16.64
CA ARG A 77 -14.67 -12.95 -18.12
C ARG A 77 -14.80 -11.46 -18.46
N ALA A 78 -14.40 -10.95 -19.63
CA ALA A 78 -14.66 -9.54 -20.02
C ALA A 78 -16.00 -9.33 -20.76
N HIS A 79 -16.57 -8.12 -20.63
CA HIS A 79 -17.61 -7.54 -21.49
C HIS A 79 -17.33 -6.06 -21.80
N ASP A 80 -17.89 -5.51 -22.87
CA ASP A 80 -17.65 -4.13 -23.29
C ASP A 80 -18.33 -3.09 -22.36
N GLY A 81 -17.58 -2.11 -21.84
CA GLY A 81 -18.10 -0.99 -21.03
C GLY A 81 -18.76 0.14 -21.83
N GLY A 82 -18.84 0.04 -23.16
CA GLY A 82 -19.53 1.00 -24.04
C GLY A 82 -18.77 2.30 -24.36
N ASP A 83 -17.85 2.74 -23.50
CA ASP A 83 -16.73 3.60 -23.90
C ASP A 83 -15.36 2.93 -23.57
N CYS A 84 -14.27 3.68 -23.50
CA CYS A 84 -12.91 3.14 -23.34
C CYS A 84 -12.33 3.35 -21.94
N ALA A 85 -12.87 4.29 -21.15
CA ALA A 85 -12.28 4.63 -19.87
C ALA A 85 -12.98 3.83 -18.76
N GLU A 86 -12.21 3.31 -17.81
CA GLU A 86 -12.70 2.34 -16.82
C GLU A 86 -12.65 2.90 -15.39
N LEU A 87 -13.41 2.32 -14.46
CA LEU A 87 -13.50 2.76 -13.05
C LEU A 87 -12.31 2.27 -12.20
N GLY A 88 -11.10 2.48 -12.71
CA GLY A 88 -9.86 1.92 -12.17
C GLY A 88 -9.42 2.49 -10.83
N MET A 89 -9.73 3.76 -10.51
CA MET A 89 -9.42 4.32 -9.19
C MET A 89 -10.37 3.80 -8.11
N SER A 90 -11.65 3.61 -8.45
CA SER A 90 -12.67 3.03 -7.58
C SER A 90 -12.35 1.56 -7.28
N GLY A 91 -11.93 0.81 -8.30
CA GLY A 91 -11.39 -0.54 -8.15
C GLY A 91 -10.17 -0.56 -7.21
N LEU A 92 -9.20 0.33 -7.40
CA LEU A 92 -8.04 0.48 -6.50
C LEU A 92 -8.42 0.89 -5.07
N TYR A 93 -9.40 1.76 -4.89
CA TYR A 93 -9.85 2.21 -3.57
C TYR A 93 -10.54 1.08 -2.80
N LEU A 94 -11.52 0.41 -3.43
CA LEU A 94 -12.20 -0.76 -2.86
C LEU A 94 -11.20 -1.88 -2.55
N ALA A 95 -10.20 -2.06 -3.41
CA ALA A 95 -9.10 -2.97 -3.17
C ALA A 95 -8.34 -2.61 -1.88
N LEU A 96 -7.78 -1.40 -1.80
CA LEU A 96 -6.98 -0.95 -0.65
C LEU A 96 -7.75 -0.98 0.68
N LEU A 97 -9.06 -0.74 0.66
CA LEU A 97 -9.94 -0.85 1.83
C LEU A 97 -10.07 -2.27 2.38
N ASN A 98 -9.99 -3.29 1.54
CA ASN A 98 -9.98 -4.70 1.93
C ASN A 98 -8.56 -5.26 2.11
N SER A 99 -7.52 -4.49 1.76
CA SER A 99 -6.12 -4.87 1.93
C SER A 99 -5.69 -4.83 3.39
N LEU A 100 -4.99 -5.87 3.83
CA LEU A 100 -4.26 -5.82 5.09
C LEU A 100 -3.03 -4.88 4.96
N PRO A 101 -2.53 -4.27 6.06
CA PRO A 101 -1.36 -3.38 5.98
C PRO A 101 -0.09 -4.08 5.47
N ASN A 102 0.76 -3.31 4.78
CA ASN A 102 1.97 -3.73 4.06
C ASN A 102 1.72 -4.64 2.83
N SER A 103 0.50 -4.68 2.28
CA SER A 103 0.21 -5.45 1.04
C SER A 103 0.82 -4.85 -0.22
N ASP A 104 1.19 -5.70 -1.17
CA ASP A 104 1.47 -5.29 -2.55
C ASP A 104 0.18 -5.33 -3.38
N VAL A 105 -0.13 -4.23 -4.06
CA VAL A 105 -1.28 -4.08 -4.94
C VAL A 105 -0.85 -4.08 -6.39
N TYR A 106 -1.54 -4.84 -7.23
CA TYR A 106 -1.19 -5.01 -8.63
C TYR A 106 -2.39 -4.73 -9.53
N HIS A 107 -2.27 -3.76 -10.44
CA HIS A 107 -3.39 -3.26 -11.23
C HIS A 107 -3.17 -3.51 -12.72
N PHE A 108 -4.08 -4.25 -13.35
CA PHE A 108 -4.04 -4.60 -14.77
C PHE A 108 -5.15 -3.87 -15.50
N THR A 109 -4.80 -3.14 -16.56
CA THR A 109 -5.74 -2.39 -17.41
C THR A 109 -5.13 -2.10 -18.78
N ASP A 110 -5.92 -2.05 -19.83
CA ASP A 110 -5.53 -1.45 -21.13
C ASP A 110 -6.21 -0.10 -21.37
N ALA A 111 -6.94 0.40 -20.37
CA ALA A 111 -7.77 1.60 -20.40
C ALA A 111 -7.20 2.75 -19.57
N ALA A 112 -7.77 3.94 -19.78
CA ALA A 112 -7.56 5.11 -18.91
C ALA A 112 -8.59 5.12 -17.76
N ALA A 113 -8.23 5.67 -16.60
CA ALA A 113 -9.15 5.81 -15.47
C ALA A 113 -10.20 6.92 -15.72
N LYS A 114 -11.48 6.56 -15.89
CA LYS A 114 -12.62 7.49 -15.98
C LYS A 114 -12.78 8.33 -14.70
N ASP A 115 -12.41 7.73 -13.59
CA ASP A 115 -12.49 8.23 -12.22
C ASP A 115 -11.15 8.76 -11.67
N ALA A 116 -10.22 9.15 -12.56
CA ALA A 116 -8.89 9.73 -12.23
C ALA A 116 -8.88 10.82 -11.14
N HIS A 117 -9.99 11.51 -10.91
CA HIS A 117 -10.14 12.50 -9.84
C HIS A 117 -10.03 11.89 -8.42
N LEU A 118 -10.25 10.58 -8.26
CA LEU A 118 -10.11 9.85 -7.00
C LEU A 118 -8.65 9.48 -6.66
N VAL A 119 -7.66 9.80 -7.51
CA VAL A 119 -6.25 9.38 -7.34
C VAL A 119 -5.67 9.72 -5.96
N PHE A 120 -6.08 10.83 -5.35
CA PHE A 120 -5.61 11.20 -4.01
C PHE A 120 -6.29 10.41 -2.88
N SER A 121 -7.56 9.99 -3.03
CA SER A 121 -8.19 9.05 -2.09
C SER A 121 -7.49 7.68 -2.13
N VAL A 122 -7.12 7.22 -3.33
CA VAL A 122 -6.33 5.98 -3.54
C VAL A 122 -4.95 6.09 -2.88
N ILE A 123 -4.22 7.19 -3.09
CA ILE A 123 -2.91 7.43 -2.43
C ILE A 123 -3.08 7.53 -0.90
N SER A 124 -4.15 8.15 -0.40
CA SER A 124 -4.43 8.30 1.04
C SER A 124 -4.57 6.95 1.75
N ILE A 125 -5.42 6.06 1.24
CA ILE A 125 -5.62 4.72 1.83
C ILE A 125 -4.38 3.84 1.62
N ALA A 126 -3.66 3.97 0.49
CA ALA A 126 -2.39 3.27 0.26
C ALA A 126 -1.31 3.67 1.27
N LEU A 127 -1.10 4.97 1.53
CA LEU A 127 -0.11 5.40 2.52
C LEU A 127 -0.51 5.06 3.95
N GLN A 128 -1.79 5.16 4.30
CA GLN A 128 -2.31 4.76 5.61
C GLN A 128 -2.05 3.29 5.91
N ARG A 129 -2.22 2.41 4.90
CA ARG A 129 -1.99 0.96 5.04
C ARG A 129 -0.58 0.53 4.60
N ASN A 130 0.29 1.49 4.26
CA ASN A 130 1.64 1.28 3.72
C ASN A 130 1.70 0.27 2.55
N CYS A 131 0.67 0.28 1.69
CA CYS A 131 0.56 -0.59 0.53
C CYS A 131 1.26 0.01 -0.70
N ARG A 132 1.89 -0.84 -1.50
CA ARG A 132 2.69 -0.46 -2.69
C ARG A 132 1.93 -0.81 -3.97
N ILE A 133 1.69 0.13 -4.89
CA ILE A 133 0.88 -0.11 -6.10
C ILE A 133 1.77 -0.29 -7.34
N TYR A 134 1.77 -1.49 -7.90
CA TYR A 134 2.37 -1.84 -9.18
C TYR A 134 1.32 -1.85 -10.28
N LEU A 135 1.66 -1.28 -11.42
CA LEU A 135 0.74 -0.98 -12.49
C LEU A 135 1.23 -1.61 -13.78
N PHE A 136 0.36 -2.37 -14.42
CA PHE A 136 0.64 -3.12 -15.63
C PHE A 136 -0.36 -2.66 -16.70
N ILE A 137 0.11 -1.82 -17.63
CA ILE A 137 -0.76 -1.21 -18.65
C ILE A 137 -0.34 -1.59 -20.07
N SER A 138 -1.32 -1.88 -20.94
CA SER A 138 -1.07 -2.35 -22.32
C SER A 138 -1.81 -1.62 -23.45
N GLY A 139 -2.70 -0.69 -23.12
CA GLY A 139 -3.47 0.10 -24.08
C GLY A 139 -3.50 1.58 -23.71
N HIS A 140 -4.13 2.39 -24.57
CA HIS A 140 -4.28 3.84 -24.46
C HIS A 140 -5.61 4.23 -25.14
N CYS A 141 -6.42 5.11 -24.55
CA CYS A 141 -7.76 5.45 -25.08
C CYS A 141 -7.73 6.47 -26.24
N GLY A 142 -7.19 6.05 -27.38
CA GLY A 142 -6.88 6.92 -28.49
C GLY A 142 -8.07 7.39 -29.34
N SER A 143 -8.57 8.61 -29.10
CA SER A 143 -9.27 9.36 -30.16
C SER A 143 -9.07 10.89 -30.10
N ARG A 144 -8.31 11.39 -31.09
CA ARG A 144 -7.92 12.80 -31.37
C ARG A 144 -6.80 13.37 -30.50
N ARG A 145 -5.77 13.90 -31.17
CA ARG A 145 -4.70 14.73 -30.59
C ARG A 145 -5.24 16.01 -29.94
N ARG A 146 -5.59 15.95 -28.65
CA ARG A 146 -5.79 17.13 -27.80
C ARG A 146 -5.05 16.98 -26.47
N ARG A 147 -3.81 17.48 -26.46
CA ARG A 147 -3.02 17.95 -25.30
C ARG A 147 -3.58 17.50 -23.93
N SER A 148 -3.27 16.28 -23.50
CA SER A 148 -3.69 15.79 -22.19
C SER A 148 -2.50 15.19 -21.45
N LEU A 149 -2.07 15.90 -20.41
CA LEU A 149 -1.13 15.45 -19.39
C LEU A 149 -1.96 14.77 -18.28
N THR A 150 -2.51 13.57 -18.54
CA THR A 150 -3.59 13.01 -17.70
C THR A 150 -3.63 11.50 -17.50
N GLU A 151 -3.54 10.66 -18.53
CA GLU A 151 -3.86 9.22 -18.40
C GLU A 151 -2.73 8.45 -17.69
N ARG A 152 -1.57 8.35 -18.37
CA ARG A 152 -0.34 7.75 -17.81
C ARG A 152 0.10 8.42 -16.51
N GLU A 153 -0.06 9.72 -16.37
CA GLU A 153 0.39 10.50 -15.22
C GLU A 153 -0.35 10.16 -13.91
N VAL A 154 -1.60 9.69 -13.98
CA VAL A 154 -2.32 9.16 -12.81
C VAL A 154 -1.62 7.90 -12.29
N TYR A 155 -1.25 6.99 -13.20
CA TYR A 155 -0.58 5.74 -12.86
C TYR A 155 0.90 5.95 -12.45
N GLU A 156 1.64 6.84 -13.13
CA GLU A 156 3.00 7.22 -12.69
C GLU A 156 3.00 7.86 -11.30
N LYS A 157 2.00 8.70 -11.00
CA LYS A 157 1.82 9.32 -9.68
C LYS A 157 1.50 8.28 -8.60
N LEU A 158 0.64 7.30 -8.88
CA LEU A 158 0.35 6.19 -7.97
C LEU A 158 1.60 5.36 -7.66
N ALA A 159 2.35 4.95 -8.68
CA ALA A 159 3.61 4.22 -8.51
C ALA A 159 4.64 5.02 -7.70
N SER A 160 4.89 6.28 -8.09
CA SER A 160 5.84 7.18 -7.44
C SER A 160 5.46 7.49 -5.98
N ALA A 161 4.17 7.74 -5.70
CA ALA A 161 3.68 8.08 -4.36
C ALA A 161 3.62 6.87 -3.43
N THR A 162 3.35 5.66 -3.93
CA THR A 162 3.27 4.43 -3.09
C THR A 162 4.56 3.61 -3.06
N GLY A 163 5.56 3.97 -3.88
CA GLY A 163 6.84 3.24 -3.97
C GLY A 163 6.77 1.96 -4.80
N GLY A 164 5.69 1.77 -5.56
CA GLY A 164 5.55 0.73 -6.59
C GLY A 164 6.14 1.15 -7.94
N GLN A 165 5.73 0.48 -9.03
CA GLN A 165 6.31 0.68 -10.36
C GLN A 165 5.25 0.60 -11.47
N LEU A 166 5.41 1.41 -12.52
CA LEU A 166 4.64 1.31 -13.76
C LEU A 166 5.42 0.48 -14.81
N ILE A 167 4.77 -0.56 -15.32
CA ILE A 167 5.21 -1.43 -16.41
C ILE A 167 4.27 -1.20 -17.60
N GLU A 168 4.82 -0.72 -18.71
CA GLU A 168 4.12 -0.68 -20.00
C GLU A 168 4.51 -1.89 -20.84
N TYR A 169 3.53 -2.71 -21.22
CA TYR A 169 3.73 -3.92 -22.02
C TYR A 169 2.88 -3.88 -23.29
N SER A 170 3.37 -4.43 -24.40
CA SER A 170 2.48 -4.68 -25.55
C SER A 170 1.66 -5.94 -25.28
N LYS A 171 0.44 -6.00 -25.81
CA LYS A 171 -0.49 -7.14 -25.69
C LYS A 171 0.16 -8.50 -26.01
N SER A 172 1.10 -8.51 -26.97
CA SER A 172 1.93 -9.65 -27.39
C SER A 172 2.95 -10.15 -26.37
N ASN A 173 3.27 -9.33 -25.37
CA ASN A 173 4.35 -9.54 -24.40
C ASN A 173 3.79 -9.73 -22.99
N ILE A 174 2.52 -10.13 -22.87
CA ILE A 174 1.90 -10.29 -21.57
C ILE A 174 2.59 -11.38 -20.74
N ASP A 175 2.96 -12.52 -21.34
CA ASP A 175 3.75 -13.59 -20.70
C ASP A 175 5.08 -13.10 -20.10
N GLU A 176 5.65 -12.04 -20.68
CA GLU A 176 6.87 -11.40 -20.19
C GLU A 176 6.57 -10.45 -19.02
N ALA A 177 5.51 -9.65 -19.13
CA ALA A 177 5.04 -8.81 -18.02
C ALA A 177 4.64 -9.69 -16.81
N ILE A 178 4.07 -10.86 -17.08
CA ILE A 178 3.71 -11.91 -16.12
C ILE A 178 4.93 -12.48 -15.39
N LYS A 179 6.14 -12.46 -15.97
CA LYS A 179 7.34 -12.91 -15.24
C LYS A 179 7.80 -11.87 -14.20
N LEU A 180 7.26 -10.65 -14.22
CA LEU A 180 7.48 -9.63 -13.19
C LEU A 180 6.58 -9.83 -11.95
N ILE A 181 5.55 -10.68 -12.06
CA ILE A 181 4.54 -11.01 -11.04
C ILE A 181 5.10 -11.91 -9.92
N ARG A 182 6.42 -12.23 -9.93
CA ARG A 182 7.01 -13.13 -8.93
C ARG A 182 8.49 -12.91 -8.60
N PRO A 183 8.93 -13.09 -7.33
CA PRO A 183 10.23 -13.68 -7.04
C PRO A 183 10.24 -15.19 -7.35
N ALA A 184 11.42 -15.79 -7.51
CA ALA A 184 11.57 -17.23 -7.76
C ALA A 184 11.64 -18.04 -6.44
N ASN A 185 11.02 -17.55 -5.36
CA ASN A 185 11.24 -18.04 -4.00
C ASN A 185 10.53 -19.36 -3.66
N ILE A 186 9.78 -19.94 -4.60
CA ILE A 186 9.01 -21.19 -4.37
C ILE A 186 9.42 -22.30 -5.36
N SER A 187 10.49 -22.09 -6.13
CA SER A 187 11.11 -23.13 -6.97
C SER A 187 12.57 -23.35 -6.58
N ALA A 188 12.73 -24.21 -5.56
CA ALA A 188 13.97 -24.81 -5.05
C ALA A 188 14.92 -23.95 -4.18
N GLU A 189 15.50 -24.63 -3.18
CA GLU A 189 16.70 -24.26 -2.40
C GLU A 189 16.59 -23.06 -1.43
N GLY A 190 15.78 -23.21 -0.36
CA GLY A 190 16.02 -22.48 0.90
C GLY A 190 14.79 -22.23 1.77
N ASN A 191 14.44 -23.15 2.67
CA ASN A 191 13.37 -22.95 3.66
C ASN A 191 13.70 -21.75 4.58
N SER A 192 12.97 -20.65 4.42
CA SER A 192 12.96 -19.55 5.40
C SER A 192 11.66 -18.76 5.30
N SER A 193 10.70 -19.13 6.14
CA SER A 193 9.42 -18.44 6.41
C SER A 193 9.57 -16.97 6.86
N LEU A 194 10.79 -16.44 6.97
CA LEU A 194 11.11 -15.14 7.57
C LEU A 194 11.56 -14.09 6.54
N SER A 195 11.60 -14.38 5.23
CA SER A 195 12.09 -13.42 4.22
C SER A 195 11.01 -12.46 3.72
N GLU A 196 11.21 -11.16 3.91
CA GLU A 196 10.36 -10.08 3.39
C GLU A 196 10.90 -9.47 2.09
N GLU A 197 10.03 -8.81 1.30
CA GLU A 197 10.45 -8.06 0.12
C GLU A 197 10.83 -6.60 0.46
N VAL A 198 12.14 -6.36 0.57
CA VAL A 198 12.72 -5.04 0.83
C VAL A 198 13.10 -4.31 -0.46
N SER A 199 12.99 -2.99 -0.46
CA SER A 199 13.57 -2.15 -1.52
C SER A 199 15.02 -1.78 -1.19
N LEU A 200 15.89 -1.85 -2.21
CA LEU A 200 17.30 -1.43 -2.11
C LEU A 200 17.58 -0.17 -2.95
N LEU A 201 16.95 -0.08 -4.13
CA LEU A 201 17.01 1.07 -5.04
C LEU A 201 15.64 1.25 -5.72
N SER A 202 15.23 2.50 -5.93
CA SER A 202 14.06 2.82 -6.76
C SER A 202 14.31 4.19 -7.37
N VAL A 203 14.48 4.25 -8.68
CA VAL A 203 14.78 5.50 -9.41
C VAL A 203 13.83 5.74 -10.59
N GLU A 204 13.45 6.99 -10.79
CA GLU A 204 12.70 7.54 -11.92
C GLU A 204 13.60 8.57 -12.62
N VAL A 205 13.83 8.40 -13.92
CA VAL A 205 14.70 9.29 -14.71
C VAL A 205 13.98 9.68 -15.99
N ASN A 206 13.58 10.96 -16.07
CA ASN A 206 13.07 11.54 -17.31
C ASN A 206 14.26 11.84 -18.25
N ALA A 207 14.28 11.19 -19.41
CA ALA A 207 15.34 11.31 -20.40
C ALA A 207 14.74 11.29 -21.82
N ASN A 208 15.30 12.09 -22.74
CA ASN A 208 14.81 12.20 -24.11
C ASN A 208 15.60 11.35 -25.12
N ASN A 209 16.67 10.69 -24.69
CA ASN A 209 17.64 10.00 -25.54
C ASN A 209 18.09 8.68 -24.89
N VAL A 210 18.85 7.87 -25.64
CA VAL A 210 19.55 6.69 -25.09
C VAL A 210 20.43 7.13 -23.92
N THR A 211 20.22 6.52 -22.76
CA THR A 211 20.87 6.85 -21.50
C THR A 211 21.44 5.59 -20.85
N THR A 212 22.75 5.56 -20.63
CA THR A 212 23.43 4.52 -19.85
C THR A 212 23.79 5.07 -18.47
N LYS A 213 23.39 4.38 -17.41
CA LYS A 213 23.77 4.71 -16.02
C LYS A 213 24.19 3.44 -15.28
N SER A 214 25.10 3.59 -14.32
CA SER A 214 25.43 2.53 -13.35
C SER A 214 24.94 2.93 -11.97
N TYR A 215 24.32 1.98 -11.29
CA TYR A 215 23.89 2.07 -9.91
C TYR A 215 24.57 0.98 -9.08
N ASN A 216 25.06 1.35 -7.91
CA ASN A 216 25.68 0.44 -6.95
C ASN A 216 24.66 0.13 -5.84
N VAL A 217 24.54 -1.14 -5.48
CA VAL A 217 23.61 -1.65 -4.46
C VAL A 217 24.38 -2.59 -3.54
N GLN A 218 24.28 -2.41 -2.23
CA GLN A 218 24.85 -3.36 -1.27
C GLN A 218 23.95 -4.60 -1.16
N SER A 219 24.58 -5.78 -1.16
CA SER A 219 24.02 -7.02 -0.62
C SER A 219 24.64 -7.30 0.76
N ASP A 220 23.89 -7.92 1.64
CA ASP A 220 24.30 -8.34 2.99
C ASP A 220 23.83 -9.79 3.26
N SER A 221 24.31 -10.43 4.32
CA SER A 221 24.04 -11.87 4.54
C SER A 221 22.58 -12.24 4.80
N THR A 222 21.66 -11.27 4.94
CA THR A 222 20.23 -11.54 5.12
C THR A 222 19.48 -11.68 3.79
N ILE A 223 20.11 -11.33 2.66
CA ILE A 223 19.48 -11.29 1.34
C ILE A 223 19.65 -12.62 0.60
N THR A 224 18.53 -13.29 0.29
CA THR A 224 18.50 -14.57 -0.45
C THR A 224 18.44 -14.39 -1.96
N SER A 225 17.80 -13.32 -2.44
CA SER A 225 17.83 -12.92 -3.85
C SER A 225 17.66 -11.42 -4.05
N ILE A 226 18.21 -10.88 -5.14
CA ILE A 226 18.02 -9.50 -5.61
C ILE A 226 17.29 -9.55 -6.96
N THR A 227 16.20 -8.81 -7.12
CA THR A 227 15.51 -8.63 -8.42
C THR A 227 15.61 -7.17 -8.86
N ALA A 228 16.07 -6.93 -10.09
CA ALA A 228 16.12 -5.60 -10.70
C ALA A 228 15.19 -5.53 -11.91
N VAL A 229 14.23 -4.61 -11.88
CA VAL A 229 13.21 -4.40 -12.92
C VAL A 229 13.36 -3.00 -13.51
N LEU A 230 13.81 -2.95 -14.77
CA LEU A 230 13.88 -1.75 -15.60
C LEU A 230 12.63 -1.66 -16.48
N SER A 231 11.98 -0.50 -16.50
CA SER A 231 10.84 -0.16 -17.36
C SER A 231 11.11 1.18 -18.03
N ALA A 232 10.90 1.31 -19.33
CA ALA A 232 11.23 2.50 -20.11
C ALA A 232 10.35 2.68 -21.36
N GLY A 233 10.21 3.92 -21.83
CA GLY A 233 9.48 4.26 -23.07
C GLY A 233 10.15 3.80 -24.38
N GLY A 234 11.10 2.87 -24.31
CA GLY A 234 11.92 2.39 -25.42
C GLY A 234 13.04 1.46 -24.94
N SER A 235 13.83 0.95 -25.89
CA SER A 235 14.81 -0.14 -25.72
C SER A 235 15.51 -0.25 -24.35
N THR A 236 15.23 -1.32 -23.61
CA THR A 236 15.83 -1.62 -22.30
C THR A 236 16.98 -2.65 -22.34
N ASN A 237 18.00 -2.47 -21.50
CA ASN A 237 19.07 -3.43 -21.23
C ASN A 237 19.56 -3.32 -19.78
N ILE A 238 19.85 -4.44 -19.11
CA ILE A 238 20.52 -4.49 -17.80
C ILE A 238 21.78 -5.35 -17.90
N LYS A 239 22.93 -4.80 -17.48
CA LYS A 239 24.15 -5.57 -17.18
C LYS A 239 24.41 -5.54 -15.68
N VAL A 240 24.37 -6.71 -15.04
CA VAL A 240 24.77 -6.91 -13.64
C VAL A 240 26.26 -7.24 -13.58
N VAL A 241 26.96 -6.77 -12.54
CA VAL A 241 28.33 -7.16 -12.21
C VAL A 241 28.41 -7.42 -10.69
N PRO A 242 28.93 -8.58 -10.24
CA PRO A 242 29.09 -8.89 -8.82
C PRO A 242 30.18 -8.04 -8.16
N PRO A 243 30.28 -8.04 -6.81
CA PRO A 243 31.49 -7.61 -6.11
C PRO A 243 32.71 -8.45 -6.54
N GLN A 244 33.92 -7.96 -6.24
CA GLN A 244 35.14 -8.71 -6.54
C GLN A 244 35.12 -10.07 -5.82
N ASP A 245 35.47 -11.13 -6.55
CA ASP A 245 35.47 -12.53 -6.10
C ASP A 245 34.10 -13.03 -5.59
N GLY A 246 33.01 -12.29 -5.86
CA GLY A 246 31.65 -12.59 -5.48
C GLY A 246 30.95 -13.61 -6.38
N ASN A 247 30.17 -14.50 -5.77
CA ASN A 247 29.33 -15.49 -6.43
C ASN A 247 27.84 -15.10 -6.35
N GLY A 248 27.03 -15.71 -7.22
CA GLY A 248 25.56 -15.56 -7.27
C GLY A 248 25.03 -15.82 -8.68
N THR A 249 23.93 -16.57 -8.80
CA THR A 249 23.39 -17.00 -10.10
C THR A 249 22.53 -15.89 -10.71
N ILE A 250 22.97 -15.34 -11.86
CA ILE A 250 22.29 -14.23 -12.55
C ILE A 250 21.38 -14.78 -13.66
N ASN A 251 20.07 -14.78 -13.40
CA ASN A 251 19.04 -15.21 -14.35
C ASN A 251 18.34 -13.99 -14.98
N THR A 252 18.08 -14.06 -16.29
CA THR A 252 17.09 -13.17 -16.92
C THR A 252 15.70 -13.71 -16.63
N ILE A 253 14.86 -12.91 -16.00
CA ILE A 253 13.47 -13.26 -15.65
C ILE A 253 12.53 -12.86 -16.79
N SER A 254 12.77 -11.70 -17.39
CA SER A 254 12.01 -11.22 -18.54
C SER A 254 12.84 -10.23 -19.36
N GLN A 255 12.64 -10.20 -20.68
CA GLN A 255 13.25 -9.20 -21.55
C GLN A 255 12.33 -8.86 -22.73
N THR A 256 11.96 -7.58 -22.84
CA THR A 256 11.22 -7.01 -23.96
C THR A 256 11.89 -5.73 -24.49
N ALA A 257 11.20 -4.98 -25.36
CA ALA A 257 11.65 -3.67 -25.80
C ALA A 257 11.48 -2.58 -24.71
N THR A 258 10.42 -2.64 -23.90
CA THR A 258 10.06 -1.60 -22.91
C THR A 258 10.39 -1.98 -21.47
N PHE A 259 10.66 -3.25 -21.17
CA PHE A 259 11.09 -3.67 -19.83
C PHE A 259 12.05 -4.86 -19.84
N TYR A 260 12.85 -4.97 -18.78
CA TYR A 260 13.83 -6.05 -18.57
C TYR A 260 13.88 -6.33 -17.06
N SER A 261 13.73 -7.59 -16.66
CA SER A 261 13.95 -8.05 -15.30
C SER A 261 15.07 -9.08 -15.21
N VAL A 262 15.98 -8.88 -14.25
CA VAL A 262 17.05 -9.83 -13.89
C VAL A 262 16.98 -10.16 -12.41
N ARG A 263 17.35 -11.39 -12.06
CA ARG A 263 17.42 -11.89 -10.69
C ARG A 263 18.80 -12.44 -10.39
N VAL A 264 19.35 -12.07 -9.25
CA VAL A 264 20.54 -12.68 -8.66
C VAL A 264 20.07 -13.58 -7.51
N ILE A 265 20.37 -14.87 -7.58
CA ILE A 265 20.06 -15.87 -6.55
C ILE A 265 21.32 -16.13 -5.72
N MET A 266 21.18 -16.19 -4.39
CA MET A 266 22.29 -16.30 -3.43
C MET A 266 23.43 -15.28 -3.70
N PRO A 267 23.13 -13.97 -3.71
CA PRO A 267 24.13 -12.94 -3.93
C PRO A 267 25.14 -12.86 -2.78
N THR A 268 26.43 -12.98 -3.08
CA THR A 268 27.50 -12.71 -2.10
C THR A 268 27.40 -11.27 -1.59
N ALA A 269 27.60 -11.05 -0.29
CA ALA A 269 27.59 -9.73 0.32
C ALA A 269 28.62 -8.77 -0.30
N GLY A 270 28.31 -7.47 -0.30
CA GLY A 270 29.11 -6.41 -0.92
C GLY A 270 28.40 -5.72 -2.09
N VAL A 271 29.15 -4.91 -2.84
CA VAL A 271 28.59 -4.01 -3.87
C VAL A 271 28.30 -4.74 -5.18
N TRP A 272 27.02 -4.91 -5.49
CA TRP A 272 26.53 -5.31 -6.81
C TRP A 272 26.30 -4.07 -7.69
N LYS A 273 26.76 -4.11 -8.94
CA LYS A 273 26.69 -2.98 -9.87
C LYS A 273 25.72 -3.27 -11.02
N PHE A 274 24.59 -2.59 -11.02
CA PHE A 274 23.57 -2.63 -12.06
C PHE A 274 23.81 -1.51 -13.07
N THR A 275 24.23 -1.86 -14.28
CA THR A 275 24.42 -0.90 -15.38
C THR A 275 23.28 -1.03 -16.38
N ILE A 276 22.38 -0.06 -16.36
CA ILE A 276 21.24 -0.01 -17.27
C ILE A 276 21.59 0.74 -18.55
N THR A 277 20.87 0.44 -19.63
CA THR A 277 20.75 1.32 -20.80
C THR A 277 19.29 1.34 -21.22
N ALA A 278 18.72 2.54 -21.34
CA ALA A 278 17.32 2.77 -21.64
C ALA A 278 17.17 3.87 -22.70
N THR A 279 16.11 3.82 -23.51
CA THR A 279 15.76 4.90 -24.44
C THR A 279 14.47 5.57 -23.98
N GLY A 280 14.49 6.89 -23.84
CA GLY A 280 13.36 7.64 -23.29
C GLY A 280 13.34 7.64 -21.75
N PRO A 281 12.25 8.11 -21.13
CA PRO A 281 12.07 8.08 -19.69
C PRO A 281 12.07 6.63 -19.18
N PHE A 282 12.65 6.40 -18.00
CA PHE A 282 12.73 5.07 -17.40
C PHE A 282 12.58 5.06 -15.88
N THR A 283 12.13 3.94 -15.35
CA THR A 283 12.19 3.57 -13.94
C THR A 283 13.03 2.31 -13.74
N LEU A 284 13.80 2.26 -12.66
CA LEU A 284 14.51 1.06 -12.23
C LEU A 284 14.21 0.84 -10.74
N GLN A 285 13.55 -0.27 -10.43
CA GLN A 285 13.52 -0.81 -9.07
C GLN A 285 14.57 -1.91 -8.92
N VAL A 286 15.25 -1.93 -7.77
CA VAL A 286 16.05 -3.07 -7.30
C VAL A 286 15.54 -3.42 -5.91
N LYS A 287 14.93 -4.59 -5.81
CA LYS A 287 14.38 -5.16 -4.57
C LYS A 287 15.20 -6.38 -4.15
N ALA A 288 15.05 -6.79 -2.90
CA ALA A 288 15.60 -8.04 -2.39
C ALA A 288 14.58 -8.81 -1.56
N GLN A 289 14.79 -10.12 -1.49
CA GLN A 289 14.15 -11.01 -0.53
C GLN A 289 15.11 -11.14 0.65
N SER A 290 14.68 -10.76 1.84
CA SER A 290 15.58 -10.50 2.98
C SER A 290 14.92 -10.82 4.32
N THR A 291 15.61 -11.53 5.21
CA THR A 291 15.11 -11.74 6.58
C THR A 291 15.17 -10.50 7.47
N LEU A 292 15.81 -9.42 7.00
CA LEU A 292 15.88 -8.14 7.68
C LEU A 292 15.20 -7.05 6.85
N ALA A 293 13.99 -6.65 7.24
CA ALA A 293 13.34 -5.45 6.76
C ALA A 293 13.43 -4.32 7.78
N PHE A 294 13.21 -3.09 7.32
CA PHE A 294 13.11 -1.88 8.14
C PHE A 294 11.70 -1.32 7.98
N THR A 295 10.96 -1.17 9.07
CA THR A 295 9.78 -0.28 9.08
C THR A 295 10.26 1.19 9.03
N THR A 296 9.37 2.13 8.71
CA THR A 296 9.68 3.56 8.84
C THR A 296 8.41 4.36 9.10
N SER A 297 8.43 5.16 10.16
CA SER A 297 7.49 6.25 10.39
C SER A 297 8.17 7.61 10.21
N LEU A 298 7.38 8.60 9.80
CA LEU A 298 7.72 10.03 9.91
C LEU A 298 6.87 10.60 11.03
N GLU A 299 7.50 11.17 12.05
CA GLU A 299 6.84 11.45 13.32
C GLU A 299 7.04 12.90 13.74
N LYS A 300 5.93 13.52 14.17
CA LYS A 300 5.96 14.82 14.84
C LYS A 300 6.05 14.64 16.35
N GLU A 301 6.56 15.67 17.00
CA GLU A 301 6.64 15.76 18.45
C GLU A 301 5.31 16.27 19.01
N GLU A 302 4.71 15.54 19.95
CA GLU A 302 3.52 15.95 20.70
C GLU A 302 3.75 15.86 22.21
N TYR A 303 2.86 16.50 22.98
CA TYR A 303 2.95 16.64 24.43
C TYR A 303 1.65 16.20 25.08
N SER A 304 1.76 15.41 26.16
CA SER A 304 0.60 14.96 26.94
C SER A 304 0.00 16.09 27.77
N SER A 305 -1.16 15.83 28.39
CA SER A 305 -1.72 16.70 29.45
C SER A 305 -0.81 16.82 30.69
N THR A 306 0.18 15.94 30.83
CA THR A 306 1.25 15.97 31.85
C THR A 306 2.56 16.59 31.33
N PHE A 307 2.57 17.19 30.13
CA PHE A 307 3.74 17.74 29.42
C PHE A 307 4.86 16.72 29.14
N GLN A 308 4.55 15.42 29.11
CA GLN A 308 5.48 14.40 28.66
C GLN A 308 5.52 14.42 27.13
N LYS A 309 6.73 14.51 26.57
CA LYS A 309 6.99 14.42 25.13
C LYS A 309 6.77 12.98 24.65
N PHE A 310 6.06 12.83 23.53
CA PHE A 310 5.99 11.58 22.76
C PHE A 310 6.06 11.88 21.25
N LEU A 311 6.24 10.83 20.45
CA LEU A 311 6.26 10.90 18.99
C LEU A 311 4.95 10.36 18.41
N VAL A 312 4.46 10.99 17.34
CA VAL A 312 3.22 10.61 16.66
C VAL A 312 3.45 10.57 15.15
N PRO A 313 3.16 9.45 14.47
CA PRO A 313 3.18 9.39 13.00
C PRO A 313 2.32 10.48 12.36
N ILE A 314 2.86 11.16 11.36
CA ILE A 314 2.09 12.13 10.58
C ILE A 314 0.99 11.43 9.76
N SER A 315 -0.13 12.11 9.57
CA SER A 315 -1.07 11.81 8.49
C SER A 315 -0.67 12.57 7.23
N GLY A 316 -0.89 11.97 6.05
CA GLY A 316 -0.69 12.65 4.78
C GLY A 316 0.77 12.83 4.36
N ASN A 317 1.00 13.85 3.54
CA ASN A 317 2.33 14.37 3.23
C ASN A 317 2.81 15.32 4.34
N PRO A 318 4.12 15.34 4.66
CA PRO A 318 4.68 16.27 5.64
C PRO A 318 4.57 17.73 5.19
N ILE A 319 4.68 18.66 6.14
CA ILE A 319 4.76 20.10 5.85
C ILE A 319 6.18 20.44 5.38
N LYS A 320 6.29 21.29 4.35
CA LYS A 320 7.58 21.76 3.82
C LYS A 320 8.30 22.66 4.82
N GLY A 321 9.59 22.40 5.02
CA GLY A 321 10.48 23.18 5.87
C GLY A 321 10.37 22.93 7.39
N THR A 322 9.46 22.05 7.85
CA THR A 322 9.44 21.60 9.24
C THR A 322 10.52 20.54 9.50
N SER A 323 10.77 20.24 10.77
CA SER A 323 11.57 19.08 11.18
C SER A 323 10.66 17.97 11.69
N LEU A 324 10.94 16.73 11.28
CA LEU A 324 10.29 15.52 11.79
C LEU A 324 11.35 14.52 12.26
N TYR A 325 10.95 13.63 13.17
CA TYR A 325 11.71 12.43 13.44
C TYR A 325 11.47 11.42 12.32
N VAL A 326 12.54 10.84 11.80
CA VAL A 326 12.48 9.56 11.08
C VAL A 326 12.73 8.49 12.14
N THR A 327 11.78 7.57 12.31
CA THR A 327 11.92 6.42 13.21
C THR A 327 11.95 5.16 12.36
N VAL A 328 12.91 4.28 12.65
CA VAL A 328 13.22 3.07 11.87
C VAL A 328 13.32 1.88 12.83
N GLU A 329 12.53 0.85 12.61
CA GLU A 329 12.56 -0.37 13.43
C GLU A 329 12.95 -1.56 12.53
N PRO A 330 14.07 -2.24 12.80
CA PRO A 330 14.42 -3.47 12.12
C PRO A 330 13.50 -4.61 12.55
N THR A 331 13.09 -5.48 11.62
CA THR A 331 12.28 -6.67 11.94
C THR A 331 13.02 -7.71 12.77
N GLU A 332 14.35 -7.70 12.70
CA GLU A 332 15.24 -8.69 13.32
C GLU A 332 16.46 -8.04 13.97
N ASP A 333 16.96 -8.64 15.06
CA ASP A 333 18.19 -8.24 15.73
C ASP A 333 19.43 -8.72 14.96
N ALA A 334 19.62 -8.15 13.76
CA ALA A 334 20.74 -8.43 12.85
C ALA A 334 21.79 -7.29 12.79
N LEU A 335 21.49 -6.13 13.39
CA LEU A 335 22.35 -4.94 13.36
C LEU A 335 23.46 -4.97 14.41
N GLN A 336 24.56 -4.27 14.12
CA GLN A 336 25.63 -4.05 15.08
C GLN A 336 25.22 -3.03 16.15
N ALA A 337 25.05 -3.47 17.41
CA ALA A 337 24.71 -2.62 18.54
C ALA A 337 25.74 -1.49 18.79
N ASN A 338 25.28 -0.36 19.35
CA ASN A 338 26.06 0.86 19.58
C ASN A 338 26.62 1.51 18.29
N ARG A 339 25.91 1.38 17.17
CA ARG A 339 26.31 1.98 15.89
C ARG A 339 25.11 2.60 15.18
N ASN A 340 25.16 3.92 14.98
CA ASN A 340 24.11 4.69 14.32
C ASN A 340 23.85 4.18 12.89
N ILE A 341 22.59 4.21 12.47
CA ILE A 341 22.21 4.02 11.06
C ILE A 341 22.35 5.39 10.38
N MET A 342 22.99 5.43 9.21
CA MET A 342 23.11 6.65 8.41
C MET A 342 21.94 6.75 7.43
N GLY A 343 21.05 7.71 7.65
CA GLY A 343 19.96 8.06 6.74
C GLY A 343 20.43 9.05 5.66
N TYR A 344 19.87 8.92 4.47
CA TYR A 344 20.06 9.84 3.35
C TYR A 344 18.71 10.20 2.74
N LEU A 345 18.45 11.50 2.58
CA LEU A 345 17.46 11.97 1.63
C LEU A 345 18.05 11.86 0.22
N ILE A 346 17.34 11.23 -0.70
CA ILE A 346 17.76 11.11 -2.11
C ILE A 346 16.68 11.63 -3.06
N ASP A 347 17.09 12.18 -4.19
CA ASP A 347 16.16 12.54 -5.26
C ASP A 347 15.59 11.31 -5.98
N THR A 348 14.59 11.54 -6.84
CA THR A 348 13.97 10.46 -7.63
C THR A 348 14.94 9.77 -8.60
N ALA A 349 16.05 10.42 -8.99
CA ALA A 349 17.06 9.84 -9.89
C ALA A 349 18.14 9.01 -9.16
N GLY A 350 18.14 9.02 -7.82
CA GLY A 350 19.06 8.28 -6.94
C GLY A 350 20.25 9.09 -6.41
N ASN A 351 20.27 10.41 -6.62
CA ASN A 351 21.35 11.28 -6.11
C ASN A 351 21.12 11.63 -4.64
N ARG A 352 22.17 11.68 -3.82
CA ARG A 352 22.10 12.09 -2.42
C ARG A 352 21.91 13.60 -2.31
N LEU A 353 20.94 14.02 -1.47
CA LEU A 353 20.58 15.42 -1.22
C LEU A 353 21.10 15.88 0.15
N GLU A 354 20.73 15.14 1.21
CA GLU A 354 21.05 15.43 2.60
C GLU A 354 21.31 14.11 3.35
N SER A 355 22.04 14.15 4.46
CA SER A 355 22.34 12.99 5.30
C SER A 355 22.11 13.31 6.78
N PHE A 356 21.55 12.36 7.52
CA PHE A 356 21.22 12.49 8.94
C PHE A 356 21.53 11.18 9.66
N GLU A 357 21.88 11.25 10.95
CA GLU A 357 22.11 10.06 11.76
C GLU A 357 20.84 9.65 12.50
N LEU A 358 20.64 8.34 12.60
CA LEU A 358 19.61 7.71 13.43
C LEU A 358 20.33 7.02 14.60
N GLU A 359 20.11 7.53 15.81
CA GLU A 359 20.66 6.98 17.05
C GLU A 359 19.78 5.82 17.55
N GLN A 360 20.41 4.81 18.15
CA GLN A 360 19.68 3.70 18.77
C GLN A 360 18.97 4.19 20.04
N GLY A 361 17.70 3.86 20.19
CA GLY A 361 16.91 4.21 21.38
C GLY A 361 17.37 3.50 22.65
N GLN A 362 16.74 3.85 23.77
CA GLN A 362 17.05 3.31 25.09
C GLN A 362 15.80 2.71 25.75
N GLU A 363 16.01 1.86 26.74
CA GLU A 363 14.95 1.17 27.48
C GLU A 363 13.95 0.46 26.54
N PHE A 364 12.67 0.85 26.57
CA PHE A 364 11.62 0.30 25.72
C PHE A 364 11.82 0.54 24.21
N TYR A 365 12.61 1.56 23.83
CA TYR A 365 12.90 1.90 22.44
C TYR A 365 14.25 1.35 21.96
N SER A 366 14.85 0.40 22.68
CA SER A 366 16.19 -0.13 22.37
C SER A 366 16.31 -0.90 21.05
N ASN A 367 15.17 -1.31 20.45
CA ASN A 367 15.11 -1.89 19.10
C ASN A 367 14.92 -0.84 17.99
N SER A 368 14.48 0.37 18.34
CA SER A 368 14.12 1.44 17.41
C SER A 368 15.29 2.42 17.22
N TYR A 369 15.44 2.98 16.03
CA TYR A 369 16.45 3.98 15.71
C TYR A 369 15.76 5.27 15.26
N PHE A 370 16.12 6.42 15.83
CA PHE A 370 15.47 7.70 15.52
C PHE A 370 16.45 8.83 15.23
N GLY A 371 16.07 9.73 14.32
CA GLY A 371 16.91 10.85 13.87
C GLY A 371 16.05 12.01 13.39
N LEU A 372 16.43 13.24 13.74
CA LEU A 372 15.70 14.44 13.34
C LEU A 372 16.17 14.92 11.96
N VAL A 373 15.24 15.08 11.02
CA VAL A 373 15.51 15.57 9.65
C VAL A 373 14.65 16.79 9.33
N LYS A 374 15.17 17.74 8.53
CA LYS A 374 14.44 18.94 8.12
C LYS A 374 14.02 18.86 6.65
N LEU A 375 12.74 19.07 6.39
CA LEU A 375 12.12 18.70 5.10
C LEU A 375 12.13 19.85 4.09
N ASN A 376 13.34 20.24 3.67
CA ASN A 376 13.57 21.39 2.79
C ASN A 376 13.42 21.06 1.28
N HIS A 377 13.40 19.78 0.89
CA HIS A 377 13.37 19.33 -0.51
C HIS A 377 11.94 19.06 -1.01
N ASP A 378 11.63 19.45 -2.25
CA ASP A 378 10.28 19.33 -2.83
C ASP A 378 9.81 17.88 -3.07
N ALA A 379 10.76 16.96 -3.32
CA ALA A 379 10.51 15.53 -3.49
C ALA A 379 11.75 14.71 -3.11
N PHE A 380 11.58 13.65 -2.32
CA PHE A 380 12.68 12.75 -1.95
C PHE A 380 12.21 11.33 -1.59
N LYS A 381 13.16 10.39 -1.57
CA LYS A 381 13.05 9.07 -0.93
C LYS A 381 14.04 9.00 0.25
N ILE A 382 13.87 8.04 1.17
CA ILE A 382 14.78 7.87 2.31
C ILE A 382 15.53 6.54 2.19
N MET A 383 16.86 6.61 2.11
CA MET A 383 17.75 5.45 2.02
C MET A 383 18.61 5.33 3.28
N TYR A 384 18.76 4.11 3.79
CA TYR A 384 19.47 3.80 5.02
C TYR A 384 20.71 2.97 4.74
N PHE A 385 21.81 3.29 5.44
CA PHE A 385 22.99 2.45 5.52
C PHE A 385 23.28 2.09 6.99
N GLY A 386 23.17 0.80 7.30
CA GLY A 386 23.52 0.21 8.60
C GLY A 386 24.65 -0.80 8.44
N TYR A 387 24.96 -1.51 9.52
CA TYR A 387 25.97 -2.58 9.50
C TYR A 387 25.46 -3.84 10.20
N SER A 388 25.67 -5.01 9.60
CA SER A 388 25.31 -6.28 10.22
C SER A 388 26.23 -6.59 11.40
N LYS A 389 25.86 -7.53 12.27
CA LYS A 389 26.73 -8.04 13.35
C LYS A 389 28.07 -8.60 12.82
N ASN A 390 28.13 -8.98 11.54
CA ASN A 390 29.34 -9.43 10.84
C ASN A 390 30.18 -8.28 10.25
N GLY A 391 29.72 -7.02 10.36
CA GLY A 391 30.38 -5.83 9.83
C GLY A 391 30.09 -5.50 8.36
N GLU A 392 29.21 -6.26 7.71
CA GLU A 392 28.78 -6.02 6.32
C GLU A 392 27.93 -4.75 6.24
N THR A 393 27.90 -4.09 5.08
CA THR A 393 27.08 -2.89 4.90
C THR A 393 25.66 -3.27 4.46
N ILE A 394 24.69 -2.98 5.32
CA ILE A 394 23.25 -3.15 5.05
C ILE A 394 22.74 -1.90 4.33
N GLN A 395 21.96 -2.07 3.26
CA GLN A 395 21.27 -1.00 2.53
C GLN A 395 19.76 -1.27 2.49
N ARG A 396 18.92 -0.33 2.89
CA ARG A 396 17.45 -0.43 2.76
C ARG A 396 16.88 0.91 2.29
N LEU A 397 15.73 0.90 1.61
CA LEU A 397 15.11 2.09 1.02
C LEU A 397 13.60 2.13 1.30
N LEU A 398 13.12 3.26 1.84
CA LEU A 398 11.71 3.62 1.75
C LEU A 398 11.43 4.12 0.33
N SER A 399 10.83 3.28 -0.51
CA SER A 399 10.75 3.48 -1.97
C SER A 399 9.77 4.56 -2.42
N ARG A 400 8.81 4.97 -1.57
CA ARG A 400 7.83 6.02 -1.87
C ARG A 400 8.47 7.41 -1.95
N VAL A 401 8.08 8.20 -2.95
CA VAL A 401 8.50 9.60 -3.09
C VAL A 401 7.63 10.50 -2.21
N ILE A 402 8.21 10.94 -1.10
CA ILE A 402 7.62 11.89 -0.16
C ILE A 402 7.73 13.30 -0.77
N ARG A 403 6.63 14.05 -0.80
CA ARG A 403 6.54 15.40 -1.37
C ARG A 403 5.98 16.38 -0.32
N PRO A 404 6.83 17.12 0.42
CA PRO A 404 6.36 18.05 1.43
C PRO A 404 5.45 19.14 0.86
N GLN A 405 4.35 19.42 1.56
CA GLN A 405 3.29 20.34 1.14
C GLN A 405 3.35 21.64 1.92
N GLU A 406 2.80 22.72 1.37
CA GLU A 406 2.67 24.00 2.08
C GLU A 406 1.30 24.13 2.79
N PHE A 407 0.63 23.01 3.04
CA PHE A 407 -0.67 22.94 3.71
C PHE A 407 -0.90 21.53 4.31
N GLU A 408 -1.81 21.42 5.27
CA GLU A 408 -2.14 20.17 5.97
C GLU A 408 -3.65 20.03 6.20
N VAL A 409 -4.09 18.79 6.45
CA VAL A 409 -5.47 18.39 6.71
C VAL A 409 -5.49 17.56 7.98
N GLU A 410 -6.21 17.99 9.02
CA GLU A 410 -6.25 17.32 10.33
C GLU A 410 -7.67 17.17 10.89
N ILE A 411 -7.88 16.23 11.80
CA ILE A 411 -9.15 16.13 12.54
C ILE A 411 -9.23 17.32 13.50
N SER A 412 -10.32 18.09 13.44
CA SER A 412 -10.51 19.25 14.31
C SER A 412 -10.67 18.81 15.77
N VAL A 413 -9.98 19.48 16.69
CA VAL A 413 -10.12 19.25 18.14
C VAL A 413 -11.50 19.64 18.69
N GLN A 414 -12.36 20.23 17.86
CA GLN A 414 -13.77 20.51 18.16
C GLN A 414 -14.66 19.25 18.16
N ASN A 415 -14.18 18.11 17.64
CA ASN A 415 -14.97 16.88 17.57
C ASN A 415 -15.01 16.14 18.92
N ASN A 416 -16.18 16.14 19.58
CA ASN A 416 -16.38 15.40 20.83
C ASN A 416 -16.23 13.87 20.68
N SER A 417 -16.51 13.31 19.49
CA SER A 417 -16.25 11.90 19.16
C SER A 417 -16.27 11.67 17.64
N LEU A 418 -15.55 10.66 17.17
CA LEU A 418 -15.65 10.14 15.80
C LEU A 418 -16.65 8.96 15.76
N SER A 419 -17.90 9.22 16.13
CA SER A 419 -18.92 8.15 16.18
C SER A 419 -20.31 8.57 15.72
N LEU A 420 -20.92 7.72 14.90
CA LEU A 420 -22.27 7.89 14.36
C LEU A 420 -23.32 7.22 15.24
N THR A 421 -24.58 7.61 15.06
CA THR A 421 -25.74 6.87 15.59
C THR A 421 -26.65 6.47 14.42
N PRO A 422 -27.15 5.22 14.37
CA PRO A 422 -28.06 4.77 13.31
C PRO A 422 -29.27 5.71 13.15
N ASN A 423 -29.60 6.04 11.90
CA ASN A 423 -30.69 6.92 11.51
C ASN A 423 -30.59 8.39 12.02
N GLU A 424 -29.40 8.85 12.40
CA GLU A 424 -29.17 10.24 12.83
C GLU A 424 -28.00 10.88 12.07
N THR A 425 -28.19 12.10 11.57
CA THR A 425 -27.12 12.86 10.91
C THR A 425 -26.10 13.34 11.95
N THR A 426 -24.82 13.03 11.72
CA THR A 426 -23.71 13.48 12.58
C THR A 426 -22.71 14.26 11.74
N SER A 427 -22.38 15.49 12.14
CA SER A 427 -21.38 16.32 11.43
C SER A 427 -20.03 16.20 12.12
N ILE A 428 -18.96 15.90 11.37
CA ILE A 428 -17.57 15.84 11.83
C ILE A 428 -16.78 16.94 11.12
N ILE A 429 -15.91 17.61 11.86
CA ILE A 429 -15.14 18.77 11.38
C ILE A 429 -13.68 18.36 11.08
N VAL A 430 -13.21 18.62 9.87
CA VAL A 430 -11.81 18.44 9.45
C VAL A 430 -11.22 19.81 9.12
N LEU A 431 -10.05 20.13 9.65
CA LEU A 431 -9.44 21.45 9.52
C LEU A 431 -8.39 21.44 8.40
N LEU A 432 -8.55 22.34 7.42
CA LEU A 432 -7.55 22.63 6.39
C LEU A 432 -6.76 23.88 6.79
N LYS A 433 -5.44 23.75 6.96
CA LYS A 433 -4.52 24.86 7.26
C LYS A 433 -3.62 25.14 6.06
N ASN A 434 -3.50 26.40 5.67
CA ASN A 434 -2.60 26.83 4.58
C ASN A 434 -1.39 27.59 5.14
N HIS A 435 -0.21 26.98 5.07
CA HIS A 435 1.07 27.57 5.49
C HIS A 435 1.79 28.31 4.35
N GLY A 436 1.41 28.02 3.09
CA GLY A 436 1.96 28.61 1.88
C GLY A 436 1.31 29.93 1.47
N SER A 437 1.33 30.23 0.17
CA SER A 437 0.69 31.43 -0.38
C SER A 437 -0.85 31.34 -0.43
N ASN A 438 -1.55 32.47 -0.51
CA ASN A 438 -3.02 32.51 -0.62
C ASN A 438 -3.52 31.73 -1.85
N THR A 439 -4.24 30.63 -1.62
CA THR A 439 -4.48 29.59 -2.62
C THR A 439 -5.92 29.08 -2.58
N THR A 440 -6.46 28.68 -3.73
CA THR A 440 -7.76 27.99 -3.84
C THR A 440 -7.56 26.48 -3.84
N PHE A 441 -8.22 25.80 -2.91
CA PHE A 441 -8.21 24.35 -2.73
C PHE A 441 -9.50 23.73 -3.24
N SER A 442 -9.38 22.58 -3.89
CA SER A 442 -10.47 21.65 -4.17
C SER A 442 -10.45 20.56 -3.10
N ILE A 443 -11.61 20.30 -2.47
CA ILE A 443 -11.78 19.32 -1.42
C ILE A 443 -12.59 18.14 -1.96
N LEU A 444 -12.14 16.93 -1.64
CA LEU A 444 -12.81 15.67 -1.92
C LEU A 444 -12.91 14.86 -0.63
N VAL A 445 -14.09 14.28 -0.38
CA VAL A 445 -14.33 13.33 0.70
C VAL A 445 -14.91 12.05 0.09
N SER A 446 -14.41 10.89 0.52
CA SER A 446 -14.87 9.57 0.10
C SER A 446 -14.86 8.59 1.28
N ASP A 447 -15.83 7.68 1.34
CA ASP A 447 -15.90 6.62 2.35
C ASP A 447 -16.33 5.28 1.74
N ASP A 448 -16.09 4.17 2.45
CA ASP A 448 -16.32 2.81 1.96
C ASP A 448 -17.73 2.25 2.20
N LYS A 449 -18.55 2.90 3.02
CA LYS A 449 -19.92 2.45 3.36
C LYS A 449 -21.01 3.37 2.76
N SER A 450 -20.62 4.39 2.01
CA SER A 450 -21.50 5.48 1.55
C SER A 450 -22.24 6.18 2.71
N PHE A 451 -21.57 6.31 3.86
CA PHE A 451 -22.10 7.02 5.02
C PHE A 451 -21.89 8.54 4.93
N VAL A 452 -20.96 9.05 4.11
CA VAL A 452 -20.81 10.49 3.85
C VAL A 452 -21.99 10.98 2.99
N ALA A 453 -22.93 11.65 3.62
CA ALA A 453 -24.13 12.18 2.97
C ALA A 453 -23.90 13.57 2.35
N SER A 454 -23.02 14.38 2.95
CA SER A 454 -22.74 15.75 2.51
C SER A 454 -21.35 16.19 2.99
N PHE A 455 -20.72 17.13 2.28
CA PHE A 455 -19.57 17.88 2.80
C PHE A 455 -19.48 19.29 2.21
N SER A 456 -18.94 20.22 2.99
CA SER A 456 -18.78 21.63 2.62
C SER A 456 -17.60 22.27 3.38
N PRO A 457 -16.78 23.13 2.74
CA PRO A 457 -16.84 23.54 1.34
C PRO A 457 -16.25 22.48 0.39
N LYS A 458 -16.67 22.50 -0.89
CA LYS A 458 -16.05 21.70 -1.97
C LYS A 458 -14.88 22.42 -2.66
N ILE A 459 -14.92 23.75 -2.68
CA ILE A 459 -13.87 24.63 -3.21
C ILE A 459 -13.76 25.82 -2.26
N VAL A 460 -12.55 26.20 -1.85
CA VAL A 460 -12.33 27.28 -0.87
C VAL A 460 -10.99 28.00 -1.11
N THR A 461 -10.97 29.32 -1.02
CA THR A 461 -9.72 30.11 -1.00
C THR A 461 -9.29 30.34 0.44
N VAL A 462 -8.12 29.83 0.82
CA VAL A 462 -7.54 30.00 2.17
C VAL A 462 -6.31 30.89 2.06
N ARG A 463 -6.21 31.92 2.92
CA ARG A 463 -5.07 32.84 2.90
C ARG A 463 -3.80 32.16 3.44
N SER A 464 -2.68 32.85 3.31
CA SER A 464 -1.42 32.42 3.92
C SER A 464 -1.51 32.51 5.44
N ASN A 465 -1.14 31.43 6.14
CA ASN A 465 -1.25 31.27 7.60
C ASN A 465 -2.70 31.43 8.13
N ASP A 466 -3.66 30.94 7.36
CA ASP A 466 -5.10 30.98 7.62
C ASP A 466 -5.66 29.54 7.51
N SER A 467 -6.87 29.30 8.03
CA SER A 467 -7.45 27.94 8.08
C SER A 467 -8.96 27.93 7.91
N VAL A 468 -9.52 26.78 7.54
CA VAL A 468 -10.97 26.62 7.35
C VAL A 468 -11.47 25.25 7.78
N ASP A 469 -12.58 25.24 8.50
CA ASP A 469 -13.32 24.05 8.89
C ASP A 469 -14.07 23.46 7.66
N ILE A 470 -13.86 22.17 7.43
CA ILE A 470 -14.58 21.33 6.47
C ILE A 470 -15.59 20.52 7.27
N HIS A 471 -16.87 20.81 7.09
CA HIS A 471 -17.96 20.05 7.69
C HIS A 471 -18.29 18.84 6.81
N ILE A 472 -18.34 17.67 7.41
CA ILE A 472 -18.67 16.39 6.75
C ILE A 472 -19.85 15.79 7.49
N ASP A 473 -21.01 15.73 6.82
CA ASP A 473 -22.24 15.19 7.37
C ASP A 473 -22.38 13.72 7.02
N PHE A 474 -22.45 12.89 8.06
CA PHE A 474 -22.61 11.44 7.95
C PHE A 474 -24.03 11.01 8.25
N PHE A 475 -24.50 9.95 7.59
CA PHE A 475 -25.76 9.27 7.88
C PHE A 475 -25.59 7.75 7.76
N ALA A 476 -25.61 7.04 8.89
CA ALA A 476 -25.66 5.59 8.92
C ALA A 476 -27.12 5.10 8.88
N PRO A 477 -27.50 4.19 7.97
CA PRO A 477 -28.85 3.61 7.92
C PRO A 477 -29.36 3.02 9.26
N ALA A 478 -30.68 2.98 9.43
CA ALA A 478 -31.32 2.50 10.66
C ALA A 478 -31.04 1.01 10.99
N ASN A 479 -30.65 0.22 9.99
CA ASN A 479 -30.31 -1.20 10.09
C ASN A 479 -28.80 -1.46 10.12
N THR A 480 -27.97 -0.43 10.25
CA THR A 480 -26.52 -0.59 10.41
C THR A 480 -26.20 -1.16 11.79
N ASN A 481 -25.38 -2.22 11.83
CA ASN A 481 -24.99 -2.89 13.07
C ASN A 481 -24.09 -1.99 13.94
N ASP A 482 -24.18 -2.14 15.26
CA ASP A 482 -23.23 -1.52 16.18
C ASP A 482 -21.81 -2.03 15.91
N SER A 483 -20.82 -1.15 16.12
CA SER A 483 -19.42 -1.33 15.73
C SER A 483 -19.16 -1.47 14.22
N THR A 484 -20.13 -1.15 13.34
CA THR A 484 -19.83 -0.96 11.92
C THR A 484 -18.96 0.28 11.76
N THR A 485 -17.73 0.10 11.28
CA THR A 485 -16.81 1.20 10.97
C THR A 485 -16.84 1.52 9.48
N THR A 486 -16.70 2.80 9.14
CA THR A 486 -16.31 3.26 7.81
C THR A 486 -14.91 3.91 7.82
N SER A 487 -14.13 3.64 6.79
CA SER A 487 -12.86 4.30 6.49
C SER A 487 -13.11 5.52 5.61
N VAL A 488 -12.87 6.71 6.15
CA VAL A 488 -13.06 8.00 5.48
C VAL A 488 -11.72 8.52 4.99
N SER A 489 -11.65 9.00 3.76
CA SER A 489 -10.53 9.79 3.24
C SER A 489 -11.00 11.20 2.88
N VAL A 490 -10.24 12.20 3.32
CA VAL A 490 -10.40 13.61 2.96
C VAL A 490 -9.12 14.06 2.29
N SER A 491 -9.22 14.63 1.09
CA SER A 491 -8.07 15.21 0.38
C SER A 491 -8.35 16.65 -0.02
N ALA A 492 -7.31 17.48 0.09
CA ALA A 492 -7.27 18.86 -0.39
C ALA A 492 -6.19 18.96 -1.48
N SER A 493 -6.50 19.60 -2.59
CA SER A 493 -5.62 19.75 -3.75
C SER A 493 -5.68 21.17 -4.32
N ILE A 494 -4.58 21.68 -4.86
CA ILE A 494 -4.50 23.08 -5.33
C ILE A 494 -5.12 23.24 -6.72
N GLN A 495 -6.06 24.19 -6.87
CA GLN A 495 -6.64 24.56 -8.16
C GLN A 495 -5.74 25.51 -8.95
N SER A 496 -4.60 25.02 -9.45
CA SER A 496 -3.74 25.77 -10.39
C SER A 496 -3.27 24.89 -11.57
N ALA A 497 -3.29 25.47 -12.78
CA ALA A 497 -3.37 24.73 -14.03
C ALA A 497 -2.03 24.18 -14.58
N SER A 498 -1.11 23.73 -13.71
CA SER A 498 0.21 23.24 -14.13
C SER A 498 0.87 22.20 -13.22
N THR A 499 0.34 21.88 -12.04
CA THR A 499 0.98 20.97 -11.07
C THR A 499 -0.01 20.02 -10.43
N VAL A 500 -0.12 18.80 -10.95
CA VAL A 500 -1.00 17.73 -10.44
C VAL A 500 -0.41 17.03 -9.19
N ASP A 501 0.61 17.60 -8.55
CA ASP A 501 1.40 16.96 -7.48
C ASP A 501 1.21 17.59 -6.08
N LEU A 502 0.43 18.67 -5.98
CA LEU A 502 0.21 19.37 -4.71
C LEU A 502 -1.15 18.99 -4.10
N ALA A 503 -1.12 17.90 -3.34
CA ALA A 503 -2.23 17.39 -2.54
C ALA A 503 -1.75 16.97 -1.14
N ASN A 504 -2.58 17.24 -0.14
CA ASN A 504 -2.45 16.66 1.19
C ASN A 504 -3.78 16.04 1.62
N PHE A 505 -3.71 15.03 2.48
CA PHE A 505 -4.83 14.16 2.77
C PHE A 505 -4.77 13.56 4.17
N LEU A 506 -5.94 13.16 4.64
CA LEU A 506 -6.20 12.59 5.94
C LEU A 506 -7.11 11.37 5.74
N SER A 507 -6.72 10.22 6.29
CA SER A 507 -7.63 9.09 6.44
C SER A 507 -7.95 8.88 7.92
N PHE A 508 -9.20 8.58 8.24
CA PHE A 508 -9.65 8.26 9.60
C PHE A 508 -10.83 7.29 9.59
N GLU A 509 -11.09 6.67 10.73
CA GLU A 509 -12.21 5.75 10.91
C GLU A 509 -13.33 6.40 11.72
N VAL A 510 -14.58 6.05 11.38
CA VAL A 510 -15.78 6.50 12.11
C VAL A 510 -16.68 5.29 12.35
N SER A 511 -17.00 5.02 13.62
CA SER A 511 -17.76 3.82 14.03
C SER A 511 -19.20 4.16 14.42
N VAL A 512 -20.12 3.27 14.08
CA VAL A 512 -21.55 3.39 14.39
C VAL A 512 -21.85 2.77 15.76
N PHE A 513 -22.46 3.55 16.65
CA PHE A 513 -22.95 3.06 17.95
C PHE A 513 -24.37 3.55 18.24
N SER A 514 -25.26 2.61 18.55
CA SER A 514 -26.60 2.86 19.05
C SER A 514 -26.55 3.56 20.41
N LYS A 515 -27.55 4.40 20.68
CA LYS A 515 -27.65 5.15 21.94
C LYS A 515 -27.76 4.25 23.19
N LYS A 516 -27.98 2.93 23.04
CA LYS A 516 -27.93 1.97 24.14
C LYS A 516 -26.50 1.68 24.61
N PHE A 517 -25.51 1.65 23.71
CA PHE A 517 -24.13 1.31 24.05
C PHE A 517 -23.33 2.46 24.70
N ARG A 518 -23.79 3.71 24.58
CA ARG A 518 -23.10 4.88 25.17
C ARG A 518 -23.24 5.00 26.70
N PHE A 519 -23.99 4.12 27.38
CA PHE A 519 -24.26 4.19 28.83
C PHE A 519 -23.62 3.04 29.62
N ILE A 520 -22.29 3.08 29.79
CA ILE A 520 -21.56 2.28 30.81
C ILE A 520 -20.53 3.14 31.58
N ASN A 521 -19.90 4.14 30.96
CA ASN A 521 -18.76 4.87 31.54
C ASN A 521 -19.04 6.25 32.17
N GLU A 522 -20.29 6.72 32.24
CA GLU A 522 -20.63 7.97 32.93
C GLU A 522 -21.58 7.74 34.12
N THR A 523 -21.11 8.14 35.31
CA THR A 523 -21.82 8.15 36.61
C THR A 523 -21.89 6.81 37.37
N GLU A 524 -20.82 6.49 38.11
CA GLU A 524 -20.97 6.29 39.56
C GLU A 524 -19.73 6.79 40.32
N VAL A 525 -19.88 7.93 41.02
CA VAL A 525 -18.92 8.39 42.04
C VAL A 525 -19.54 8.08 43.40
N THR A 526 -19.43 6.82 43.82
CA THR A 526 -20.11 6.31 45.01
C THR A 526 -19.18 5.44 45.84
N SER A 527 -18.67 6.03 46.93
CA SER A 527 -18.18 5.39 48.16
C SER A 527 -17.32 4.11 48.10
N LYS A 528 -16.15 4.17 48.77
CA LYS A 528 -15.37 3.00 49.22
C LYS A 528 -16.23 1.78 49.54
N LEU A 529 -15.99 0.67 48.85
CA LEU A 529 -16.25 -0.67 49.37
C LEU A 529 -14.93 -1.46 49.40
N ASP A 530 -14.77 -2.30 50.40
CA ASP A 530 -13.52 -3.00 50.69
C ASP A 530 -13.48 -4.34 49.95
N LEU A 531 -12.45 -4.55 49.10
CA LEU A 531 -12.32 -5.72 48.22
C LEU A 531 -11.70 -6.95 48.92
N SER A 532 -11.65 -6.97 50.25
CA SER A 532 -10.99 -8.00 51.07
C SER A 532 -11.84 -9.26 51.37
N SER A 533 -13.01 -9.43 50.75
CA SER A 533 -14.01 -10.45 51.12
C SER A 533 -14.24 -11.59 50.12
N PHE A 534 -13.60 -11.57 48.94
CA PHE A 534 -13.75 -12.62 47.89
C PHE A 534 -12.54 -13.57 47.79
N LEU A 535 -11.94 -13.92 48.93
CA LEU A 535 -10.93 -14.99 49.04
C LEU A 535 -11.23 -15.92 50.20
N THR A 536 -12.05 -16.95 49.94
CA THR A 536 -12.16 -18.16 50.78
C THR A 536 -12.21 -19.38 49.87
N PRO A 537 -11.18 -20.25 49.86
CA PRO A 537 -11.29 -21.57 49.25
C PRO A 537 -12.11 -22.50 50.17
N SER A 538 -12.74 -23.51 49.58
CA SER A 538 -13.32 -24.63 50.30
C SER A 538 -13.31 -25.88 49.42
N ASP A 539 -12.44 -26.82 49.75
CA ASP A 539 -12.41 -28.16 49.18
C ASP A 539 -13.60 -28.99 49.72
N ASP A 540 -14.23 -29.85 48.91
CA ASP A 540 -14.05 -31.31 48.99
C ASP A 540 -15.13 -32.13 48.21
N ASP A 541 -14.68 -33.32 47.80
CA ASP A 541 -15.40 -34.60 47.58
C ASP A 541 -16.49 -34.83 46.50
N SER A 542 -16.12 -35.78 45.62
CA SER A 542 -16.84 -36.99 45.18
C SER A 542 -17.67 -37.01 43.88
N ASP A 543 -17.16 -37.83 42.94
CA ASP A 543 -17.80 -38.91 42.16
C ASP A 543 -19.18 -38.71 41.49
N ASP A 544 -19.27 -38.90 40.16
CA ASP A 544 -19.66 -40.21 39.58
C ASP A 544 -19.38 -40.29 38.04
N GLU A 545 -19.69 -41.44 37.42
CA GLU A 545 -19.35 -41.78 36.02
C GLU A 545 -20.28 -41.24 34.89
N SER A 546 -19.75 -41.27 33.66
CA SER A 546 -20.39 -41.80 32.42
C SER A 546 -20.98 -40.89 31.31
N ASP A 547 -20.52 -41.21 30.09
CA ASP A 547 -21.18 -41.31 28.77
C ASP A 547 -21.73 -40.12 27.95
N GLY A 548 -21.35 -40.14 26.67
CA GLY A 548 -22.20 -39.98 25.46
C GLY A 548 -23.19 -38.82 25.30
N GLY A 549 -22.93 -37.91 24.35
CA GLY A 549 -24.01 -37.08 23.78
C GLY A 549 -23.61 -35.91 22.87
N LEU A 550 -23.21 -36.16 21.62
CA LEU A 550 -23.19 -35.13 20.57
C LEU A 550 -24.51 -35.15 19.78
N PRO A 551 -25.38 -34.12 19.87
CA PRO A 551 -26.54 -33.98 19.00
C PRO A 551 -26.15 -33.37 17.64
N THR A 552 -26.21 -34.17 16.58
CA THR A 552 -26.13 -33.68 15.19
C THR A 552 -27.35 -32.84 14.82
N TYR A 553 -27.14 -31.72 14.12
CA TYR A 553 -28.23 -30.99 13.45
C TYR A 553 -27.94 -30.78 11.96
N GLY A 554 -28.89 -31.29 11.16
CA GLY A 554 -28.75 -31.54 9.74
C GLY A 554 -28.52 -30.33 8.84
N ILE A 555 -27.76 -30.59 7.78
CA ILE A 555 -27.72 -29.78 6.57
C ILE A 555 -29.13 -29.76 5.95
N ILE A 556 -29.64 -28.58 5.63
CA ILE A 556 -30.75 -28.41 4.68
C ILE A 556 -30.24 -27.61 3.49
N LEU A 557 -30.13 -28.29 2.35
CA LEU A 557 -29.71 -27.70 1.08
C LEU A 557 -30.94 -27.06 0.39
N ILE A 558 -30.90 -25.76 0.12
CA ILE A 558 -31.89 -25.10 -0.76
C ILE A 558 -31.14 -24.51 -1.95
N VAL A 559 -31.23 -25.19 -3.10
CA VAL A 559 -30.75 -24.69 -4.38
C VAL A 559 -31.90 -23.97 -5.09
N ILE A 560 -31.73 -22.68 -5.33
CA ILE A 560 -32.51 -21.91 -6.32
C ILE A 560 -31.49 -21.11 -7.14
N GLY A 561 -31.32 -21.45 -8.42
CA GLY A 561 -30.42 -20.75 -9.33
C GLY A 561 -31.15 -19.72 -10.20
N GLY A 562 -30.44 -18.72 -10.72
CA GLY A 562 -31.06 -17.66 -11.52
C GLY A 562 -30.14 -16.51 -11.95
N VAL A 563 -29.08 -16.84 -12.71
CA VAL A 563 -28.21 -15.98 -13.54
C VAL A 563 -28.44 -14.45 -13.51
N ALA A 564 -27.41 -13.72 -13.07
CA ALA A 564 -26.98 -12.44 -13.65
C ALA A 564 -25.44 -12.44 -13.70
N ILE A 565 -24.83 -11.84 -14.73
CA ILE A 565 -23.40 -11.98 -15.04
C ILE A 565 -22.84 -10.59 -15.45
N LEU A 566 -21.86 -10.08 -14.69
CA LEU A 566 -21.09 -8.85 -14.98
C LEU A 566 -19.57 -9.16 -14.91
N LEU A 567 -18.78 -8.51 -15.76
CA LEU A 567 -17.60 -9.13 -16.39
C LEU A 567 -16.52 -8.09 -16.80
N CYS A 568 -15.47 -7.94 -15.99
CA CYS A 568 -14.69 -6.71 -15.84
C CYS A 568 -13.18 -6.80 -16.21
N SER A 569 -12.38 -5.79 -15.82
CA SER A 569 -10.93 -5.86 -15.54
C SER A 569 -10.66 -6.09 -14.04
N VAL A 570 -9.43 -6.36 -13.56
CA VAL A 570 -9.17 -6.70 -12.13
C VAL A 570 -8.02 -5.93 -11.44
N VAL A 571 -8.23 -5.62 -10.16
CA VAL A 571 -7.24 -5.11 -9.20
C VAL A 571 -6.89 -6.16 -8.14
N VAL A 572 -5.57 -6.29 -7.96
CA VAL A 572 -4.76 -7.38 -7.41
C VAL A 572 -4.28 -7.26 -5.97
N ILE A 573 -4.73 -8.00 -4.94
CA ILE A 573 -4.18 -7.78 -3.58
C ILE A 573 -4.16 -8.94 -2.63
N PHE A 574 -3.14 -8.85 -1.77
CA PHE A 574 -2.38 -10.02 -1.44
C PHE A 574 -1.37 -9.76 -0.32
N LYS A 575 -1.42 -10.59 0.71
CA LYS A 575 -0.53 -10.52 1.87
C LYS A 575 -0.20 -11.92 2.38
N VAL A 576 0.99 -12.07 2.98
CA VAL A 576 1.30 -13.16 3.91
C VAL A 576 1.11 -12.70 5.35
N LEU A 577 0.41 -13.52 6.14
CA LEU A 577 0.23 -13.38 7.58
C LEU A 577 1.44 -13.94 8.35
N ASN A 578 2.58 -13.25 8.27
CA ASN A 578 3.60 -13.43 9.30
C ASN A 578 3.19 -12.69 10.59
N HIS A 579 3.61 -13.25 11.74
CA HIS A 579 2.96 -13.06 13.03
C HIS A 579 2.52 -11.63 13.39
N CYS A 580 1.28 -11.52 13.88
CA CYS A 580 0.81 -10.35 14.61
C CYS A 580 1.66 -10.11 15.86
N GLN A 581 2.63 -9.20 15.79
CA GLN A 581 3.08 -8.51 16.98
C GLN A 581 1.85 -7.85 17.63
N LYS A 582 1.65 -8.10 18.93
CA LYS A 582 0.53 -7.54 19.67
C LYS A 582 0.60 -6.01 19.61
N PRO A 583 -0.53 -5.29 19.57
CA PRO A 583 -0.50 -3.84 19.77
C PRO A 583 0.17 -3.56 21.11
N VAL A 584 1.31 -2.86 21.08
CA VAL A 584 1.99 -2.43 22.29
C VAL A 584 1.04 -1.48 23.02
N GLY A 585 0.69 -1.82 24.25
CA GLY A 585 -0.26 -1.04 25.04
C GLY A 585 0.26 0.38 25.24
N LYS A 586 -0.54 1.37 24.84
CA LYS A 586 -0.28 2.77 25.23
C LYS A 586 -0.31 2.89 26.76
N VAL A 587 0.58 3.73 27.28
CA VAL A 587 0.58 4.25 28.66
C VAL A 587 0.12 5.70 28.61
#